data_AF-A0A3D5S633-F1
#
_entry.id   AF-A0A3D5S633-F1
#
_cell.length_a   1.000
_cell.length_b   1.000
_cell.length_c   1.000
_cell.angle_alpha   90.00
_cell.angle_beta   90.00
_cell.angle_gamma   90.00
#
_symmetry.space_group_name_H-M   'P 1'
#
loop_
_entity.id
_entity.type
_entity.pdbx_description
1 polymer ?
#
loop_
_entity_poly.entity_id
_entity_poly.type
_entity_poly.pdbx_seq_one_letter_code
_entity_poly.pdbx_strand_id
1 'polypeptide(L)' 'IANLPEKTQLVFTLSRYEELSYKEIALQMGLSIKAIEKHMGKALKLLKSALNEHLLSLLILSDYFL' A
#
# COMPACT_ATOMS: atom_id res chain seq x y z
N ILE A 1 3.45 5.22 -3.32
CA ILE A 1 2.11 5.32 -2.68
C ILE A 1 1.13 6.13 -3.55
N ALA A 2 1.58 7.18 -4.25
CA ALA A 2 0.75 7.96 -5.19
C ALA A 2 0.00 7.15 -6.27
N ASN A 3 0.52 5.97 -6.65
CA ASN A 3 -0.10 5.10 -7.66
C ASN A 3 -1.17 4.13 -7.08
N LEU A 4 -1.47 4.20 -5.78
CA LEU A 4 -2.57 3.42 -5.21
C LEU A 4 -3.92 4.05 -5.58
N PRO A 5 -4.99 3.26 -5.79
CA PRO A 5 -6.33 3.81 -5.94
C PRO A 5 -6.72 4.63 -4.71
N GLU A 6 -7.38 5.76 -4.93
CA GLU A 6 -7.65 6.79 -3.92
C GLU A 6 -8.13 6.24 -2.55
N LYS A 7 -9.19 5.41 -2.53
CA LYS A 7 -9.68 4.81 -1.27
C LYS A 7 -8.66 3.87 -0.59
N THR A 8 -7.90 3.13 -1.38
CA THR A 8 -6.83 2.25 -0.87
C THR A 8 -5.66 3.07 -0.33
N GLN A 9 -5.33 4.18 -1.01
CA GLN A 9 -4.31 5.12 -0.55
C GLN A 9 -4.71 5.75 0.79
N LEU A 10 -5.95 6.24 0.90
CA LEU A 10 -6.45 6.85 2.12
C LEU A 10 -6.39 5.88 3.32
N VAL A 11 -6.89 4.65 3.14
CA VAL A 11 -6.82 3.61 4.19
C VAL A 11 -5.38 3.33 4.61
N PHE A 12 -4.45 3.23 3.64
CA PHE A 12 -3.04 3.02 3.93
C PHE A 12 -2.45 4.21 4.72
N THR A 13 -2.79 5.43 4.33
CA THR A 13 -2.30 6.65 4.99
C THR A 13 -2.77 6.73 6.43
N LEU A 14 -4.08 6.58 6.66
CA LEU A 14 -4.67 6.61 7.99
C LEU A 14 -4.04 5.54 8.91
N SER A 15 -3.77 4.35 8.38
CA SER A 15 -3.16 3.27 9.18
C SER A 15 -1.66 3.45 9.43
N ARG A 16 -0.89 3.95 8.46
CA ARG A 16 0.58 3.94 8.50
C ARG A 16 1.22 5.26 8.89
N TYR A 17 0.55 6.38 8.62
CA TYR A 17 1.05 7.71 8.96
C TYR A 17 0.28 8.33 10.11
N GLU A 18 -1.01 8.04 10.23
CA GLU A 18 -1.84 8.53 11.35
C GLU A 18 -2.07 7.47 12.44
N GLU A 19 -1.50 6.27 12.27
CA GLU A 19 -1.49 5.16 13.24
C GLU A 19 -2.89 4.72 13.72
N LEU A 20 -3.94 5.03 12.98
CA LEU A 20 -5.30 4.64 13.32
C LEU A 20 -5.48 3.11 13.18
N SER A 21 -6.22 2.53 14.12
CA SER A 21 -6.63 1.13 14.05
C SER A 21 -7.64 0.92 12.92
N TYR A 22 -7.75 -0.32 12.42
CA TYR A 22 -8.72 -0.63 11.36
C TYR A 22 -10.17 -0.37 11.79
N LYS A 23 -10.46 -0.42 13.10
CA LYS A 23 -11.78 -0.10 13.66
C LYS A 23 -12.07 1.40 13.59
N GLU A 24 -11.09 2.25 13.92
CA GLU A 24 -11.23 3.70 13.82
C GLU A 24 -11.38 4.15 12.37
N ILE A 25 -10.58 3.59 11.46
CA ILE A 25 -10.68 3.85 10.02
C ILE A 25 -12.04 3.40 9.48
N ALA A 26 -12.51 2.21 9.87
CA ALA A 26 -13.82 1.69 9.48
C ALA A 26 -14.96 2.64 9.92
N LEU A 27 -14.91 3.13 11.16
CA LEU A 27 -15.87 4.09 11.69
C LEU A 27 -15.82 5.42 10.91
N GLN A 28 -14.62 5.97 10.71
CA GLN A 28 -14.42 7.26 10.03
C GLN A 28 -14.87 7.23 8.57
N MET A 29 -14.65 6.10 7.88
CA MET A 29 -15.03 5.95 6.46
C MET A 29 -16.45 5.39 6.25
N GLY A 30 -17.16 5.01 7.31
CA GLY A 30 -18.47 4.36 7.20
C GLY A 30 -18.42 2.99 6.50
N LEU A 31 -17.33 2.24 6.71
CA LEU A 31 -17.08 0.94 6.08
C LEU A 31 -16.98 -0.17 7.13
N SER A 32 -17.07 -1.43 6.70
CA SER A 32 -16.77 -2.55 7.58
C SER A 32 -15.26 -2.73 7.78
N ILE A 33 -14.85 -3.28 8.92
CA ILE A 33 -13.44 -3.65 9.17
C ILE A 33 -12.89 -4.55 8.05
N LYS A 34 -13.71 -5.48 7.54
CA LYS A 34 -13.35 -6.35 6.42
C LYS A 34 -13.07 -5.59 5.11
N ALA A 35 -13.76 -4.48 4.88
CA ALA A 35 -13.45 -3.60 3.74
C ALA A 35 -12.10 -2.91 3.93
N ILE A 36 -11.78 -2.46 5.16
CA ILE A 36 -10.47 -1.87 5.49
C ILE A 36 -9.35 -2.89 5.29
N GLU A 37 -9.52 -4.12 5.77
CA GLU A 37 -8.57 -5.22 5.53
C GLU A 37 -8.34 -5.47 4.03
N LYS A 38 -9.42 -5.47 3.24
CA LYS A 38 -9.33 -5.63 1.78
C LYS A 38 -8.54 -4.49 1.13
N HIS A 39 -8.78 -3.25 1.54
CA HIS A 39 -8.01 -2.10 1.05
C HIS A 39 -6.54 -2.21 1.45
N MET A 40 -6.23 -2.60 2.70
CA MET A 40 -4.85 -2.79 3.16
C MET A 40 -4.13 -3.93 2.43
N GLY A 41 -4.78 -5.07 2.24
CA GLY A 41 -4.24 -6.18 1.46
C GLY A 41 -3.93 -5.76 0.01
N LYS A 42 -4.83 -4.98 -0.60
CA LYS A 42 -4.61 -4.42 -1.94
C LYS A 42 -3.43 -3.44 -1.97
N ALA A 43 -3.30 -2.55 -0.99
CA ALA A 43 -2.19 -1.61 -0.88
C ALA A 43 -0.85 -2.35 -0.82
N LEU A 44 -0.72 -3.31 0.10
CA LEU A 44 0.52 -4.07 0.30
C LEU A 44 0.89 -4.89 -0.94
N LYS A 45 -0.09 -5.51 -1.61
CA LYS A 45 0.16 -6.25 -2.86
C LYS A 45 0.71 -5.34 -3.96
N LEU A 46 0.11 -4.18 -4.15
CA LEU A 46 0.55 -3.23 -5.18
C LEU A 46 1.93 -2.63 -4.87
N LEU A 47 2.17 -2.27 -3.61
CA LEU A 47 3.48 -1.76 -3.17
C LEU A 47 4.58 -2.81 -3.33
N LYS A 48 4.30 -4.08 -2.99
CA LYS A 48 5.24 -5.19 -3.20
C LYS A 48 5.55 -5.41 -4.68
N SER A 49 4.54 -5.35 -5.55
CA SER A 49 4.74 -5.48 -7.01
C SER A 49 5.66 -4.39 -7.54
N ALA A 50 5.37 -3.13 -7.20
CA ALA A 50 6.17 -1.99 -7.62
C ALA A 50 7.62 -2.10 -7.12
N LEU A 51 7.83 -2.52 -5.87
CA LEU A 51 9.17 -2.73 -5.33
C LEU A 51 9.93 -3.83 -6.08
N ASN A 52 9.28 -4.95 -6.40
CA ASN A 52 9.90 -6.05 -7.13
C ASN A 52 10.31 -5.64 -8.56
N GLU A 53 9.47 -4.87 -9.25
CA GLU A 53 9.78 -4.32 -10.59
C GLU A 53 11.03 -3.44 -10.53
N HIS A 54 11.13 -2.57 -9.53
CA HIS A 54 12.30 -1.73 -9.35
C HIS A 54 13.55 -2.52 -8.91
N LEU A 55 13.41 -3.54 -8.07
CA LEU A 55 14.53 -4.37 -7.65
C LEU A 55 15.14 -5.12 -8.84
N LEU A 56 14.31 -5.66 -9.74
CA LEU A 56 14.77 -6.26 -10.99
C LEU A 56 15.52 -5.26 -11.87
N SER A 57 15.01 -4.02 -12.00
CA SER A 57 15.72 -2.98 -12.76
C SER A 57 17.08 -2.62 -12.16
N LEU A 58 17.19 -2.59 -10.82
CA LEU A 58 18.45 -2.28 -10.14
C LEU A 58 19.49 -3.39 -10.32
N LEU A 59 19.08 -4.67 -10.28
CA LEU A 59 19.98 -5.80 -10.50
C LEU A 59 20.56 -5.79 -11.92
N ILE A 60 19.72 -5.55 -12.93
CA ILE A 60 20.18 -5.45 -14.32
C ILE A 60 21.14 -4.26 -14.49
N LEU A 61 20.86 -3.13 -13.84
CA LEU A 61 21.75 -1.97 -13.86
C LEU A 61 23.08 -2.24 -13.14
N SER A 62 23.07 -2.97 -12.02
CA SER A 62 24.32 -3.33 -11.33
C SER A 62 25.18 -4.29 -12.13
N ASP A 63 24.57 -5.23 -12.86
CA ASP A 63 25.29 -6.17 -13.73
C ASP A 63 25.83 -5.50 -15.01
N TYR A 64 25.21 -4.40 -15.46
CA TYR A 64 25.71 -3.61 -16.60
C TYR A 64 26.91 -2.73 -16.25
N PHE A 65 27.01 -2.29 -14.99
CA PHE A 65 28.09 -1.43 -14.49
C PHE A 65 29.29 -2.19 -13.93
N LEU A 66 29.25 -3.53 -13.86
CA LEU A 66 30.32 -4.41 -13.39
C LEU A 66 30.96 -5.17 -14.55
#